data_AF-A0A3D1V3X8-F1
#
_entry.id   AF-A0A3D1V3X8-F1
#
_cell.length_a   1.000
_cell.length_b   1.000
_cell.length_c   1.000
_cell.angle_alpha   90.00
_cell.angle_beta   90.00
_cell.angle_gamma   90.00
#
_symmetry.space_group_name_H-M   'P 1'
#
loop_
_entity.id
_entity.type
_entity.pdbx_description
1 polymer ?
#
loop_
_entity_poly.entity_id
_entity_poly.type
_entity_poly.pdbx_seq_one_letter_code
_entity_poly.pdbx_strand_id
1 'polypeptide(L)'
;ILVDDGLATGATMRVAIEALRLQSPGRIVVAVPVGSPDTVRSVALLVDEVVCLLTPESFFAVGQWYGDFSQVTDADVRAILAESRRVAIEQPEDETPAT
;
A
#
# COMPACT_ATOMS: atom_id res chain seq x y z
N ILE A 1 6.84 1.23 -2.57
CA ILE A 1 5.91 1.43 -1.43
C ILE A 1 4.70 0.54 -1.70
N LEU A 2 4.29 -0.27 -0.73
CA LEU A 2 3.05 -1.06 -0.78
C LEU A 2 1.96 -0.30 -0.03
N VAL A 3 0.80 -0.13 -0.67
CA VAL A 3 -0.34 0.60 -0.10
C VAL A 3 -1.57 -0.29 -0.17
N ASP A 4 -2.40 -0.26 0.88
CA ASP A 4 -3.69 -0.94 0.93
C ASP A 4 -4.70 -0.12 1.75
N ASP A 5 -5.98 -0.44 1.67
CA ASP A 5 -7.05 0.25 2.40
C ASP A 5 -7.00 -0.01 3.92
N GLY A 6 -6.38 -1.11 4.33
CA GLY A 6 -6.12 -1.41 5.72
C GLY A 6 -5.40 -2.74 5.90
N LEU A 7 -5.01 -3.01 7.16
CA LEU A 7 -4.22 -4.20 7.50
C LEU A 7 -4.94 -5.04 8.56
N ALA A 8 -5.88 -5.88 8.10
CA ALA A 8 -6.64 -6.78 8.97
C ALA A 8 -5.82 -8.00 9.42
N THR A 9 -5.68 -9.02 8.58
CA THR A 9 -4.87 -10.23 8.86
C THR A 9 -3.44 -10.12 8.31
N GLY A 10 -3.24 -9.23 7.33
CA GLY A 10 -1.95 -9.01 6.67
C GLY A 10 -1.51 -10.13 5.72
N ALA A 11 -2.35 -11.14 5.46
CA ALA A 11 -1.98 -12.27 4.60
C ALA A 11 -1.58 -11.82 3.18
N THR A 12 -2.42 -11.01 2.53
CA THR A 12 -2.14 -10.47 1.19
C THR A 12 -0.88 -9.60 1.17
N MET A 13 -0.73 -8.76 2.20
CA MET A 13 0.44 -7.89 2.33
C MET A 13 1.74 -8.69 2.47
N ARG A 14 1.74 -9.79 3.24
CA ARG A 14 2.91 -10.67 3.39
C ARG A 14 3.32 -11.31 2.07
N VAL A 15 2.37 -11.82 1.30
CA VAL A 15 2.65 -12.37 -0.04
C VAL A 15 3.22 -11.29 -0.97
N ALA A 16 2.68 -10.07 -0.94
CA ALA A 16 3.21 -8.96 -1.72
C ALA A 16 4.65 -8.59 -1.31
N ILE A 17 4.95 -8.56 -0.01
CA ILE A 17 6.30 -8.32 0.51
C ILE A 17 7.27 -9.40 0.04
N GLU A 18 6.89 -10.67 0.14
CA GLU A 18 7.71 -11.80 -0.33
C GLU A 18 7.99 -11.72 -1.83
N ALA A 19 6.96 -11.42 -2.63
CA ALA A 19 7.10 -11.24 -4.07
C ALA A 19 8.01 -10.06 -4.43
N LEU A 20 7.92 -8.94 -3.69
CA LEU A 20 8.81 -7.80 -3.89
C LEU A 20 10.26 -8.11 -3.50
N ARG A 21 10.50 -8.85 -2.42
CA ARG A 21 11.87 -9.21 -2.01
C ARG A 21 12.63 -9.96 -3.10
N LEU A 22 11.95 -10.78 -3.90
CA LEU A 22 12.56 -11.46 -5.05
C LEU A 22 13.09 -10.49 -6.12
N GLN A 23 12.57 -9.26 -6.17
CA GLN A 23 13.02 -8.21 -7.07
C GLN A 23 14.15 -7.35 -6.48
N SER A 24 14.59 -7.63 -5.24
CA SER A 24 15.66 -6.91 -4.55
C SER A 24 15.52 -5.37 -4.55
N PRO A 25 14.37 -4.82 -4.12
CA PRO A 25 14.21 -3.38 -4.00
C PRO A 25 15.15 -2.82 -2.92
N GLY A 26 15.60 -1.58 -3.10
CA GLY A 26 16.45 -0.92 -2.08
C GLY A 26 15.74 -0.65 -0.75
N ARG A 27 14.39 -0.59 -0.75
CA ARG A 27 13.56 -0.42 0.45
C ARG A 27 12.12 -0.90 0.19
N ILE A 28 11.51 -1.54 1.18
CA ILE A 28 10.08 -1.87 1.22
C ILE A 28 9.43 -1.10 2.38
N VAL A 29 8.48 -0.24 2.04
CA VAL A 29 7.64 0.50 2.99
C VAL A 29 6.20 0.06 2.79
N VAL A 30 5.49 -0.28 3.86
CA VAL A 30 4.04 -0.51 3.86
C VAL A 30 3.35 0.71 4.42
N ALA A 31 2.36 1.24 3.71
CA ALA A 31 1.57 2.39 4.14
C ALA A 31 0.07 2.06 4.09
N VAL A 32 -0.61 2.17 5.23
CA VAL A 32 -2.05 1.88 5.35
C VAL A 32 -2.75 2.89 6.26
N PRO A 33 -4.02 3.24 6.00
CA PRO A 33 -4.77 4.14 6.89
C PRO A 33 -5.07 3.53 8.26
N VAL A 34 -5.40 2.23 8.31
CA VAL A 34 -5.79 1.56 9.54
C VAL A 34 -5.35 0.10 9.58
N GLY A 35 -5.03 -0.44 10.74
CA GLY A 35 -4.69 -1.85 10.87
C GLY A 35 -4.85 -2.39 12.29
N SER A 36 -4.99 -3.71 12.40
CA SER A 36 -4.93 -4.39 13.70
C SER A 36 -3.54 -4.19 14.33
N PRO A 37 -3.45 -3.84 15.63
CA PRO A 37 -2.16 -3.64 16.30
C PRO A 37 -1.21 -4.85 16.17
N ASP A 38 -1.73 -6.07 16.30
CA ASP A 38 -0.93 -7.29 16.15
C ASP A 38 -0.42 -7.46 14.72
N THR A 39 -1.28 -7.22 13.75
CA THR A 39 -0.93 -7.39 12.35
C THR A 39 0.10 -6.34 11.91
N VAL A 40 -0.07 -5.09 12.31
CA VAL A 40 0.91 -4.00 12.05
C VAL A 40 2.26 -4.34 12.65
N ARG A 41 2.31 -4.76 13.92
CA ARG A 41 3.56 -5.22 14.55
C ARG A 41 4.21 -6.35 13.77
N SER A 42 3.41 -7.35 13.37
CA SER A 42 3.92 -8.51 12.66
C SER A 42 4.47 -8.19 11.27
N VAL A 43 3.85 -7.25 10.55
CA VAL A 43 4.33 -6.79 9.24
C VAL A 43 5.56 -5.90 9.38
N ALA A 44 5.66 -5.10 10.44
CA ALA A 44 6.84 -4.27 10.71
C ALA A 44 8.13 -5.09 10.89
N LEU A 45 8.04 -6.37 11.25
CA LEU A 45 9.18 -7.28 11.29
C LEU A 45 9.66 -7.75 9.90
N LEU A 46 8.88 -7.48 8.85
CA LEU A 46 9.11 -7.99 7.49
C LEU A 46 9.53 -6.91 6.49
N VAL A 47 9.50 -5.64 6.88
CA VAL A 47 9.75 -4.50 5.98
C VAL A 47 10.61 -3.46 6.66
N ASP A 48 11.14 -2.51 5.89
CA ASP A 48 12.00 -1.45 6.44
C ASP A 48 11.22 -0.40 7.23
N GLU A 49 9.93 -0.21 6.89
CA GLU A 49 9.06 0.73 7.58
C GLU A 49 7.58 0.37 7.38
N VAL A 50 6.79 0.59 8.42
CA VAL A 50 5.32 0.59 8.35
C VAL A 50 4.80 1.95 8.78
N VAL A 51 4.05 2.59 7.90
CA VAL A 51 3.29 3.81 8.18
C VAL A 51 1.83 3.42 8.32
N CYS A 52 1.32 3.37 9.55
CA CYS A 52 -0.08 3.10 9.85
C CYS A 52 -0.68 4.29 10.60
N LEU A 53 -1.69 4.95 10.03
CA LEU A 53 -2.24 6.16 10.67
C LEU A 53 -3.02 5.82 11.95
N LEU A 54 -3.74 4.70 11.96
CA LEU A 54 -4.57 4.27 13.09
C LEU A 54 -4.35 2.78 13.43
N THR A 55 -4.06 2.49 14.69
CA THR A 55 -3.98 1.12 15.23
C THR A 55 -4.95 0.93 16.41
N PRO A 56 -6.26 0.86 16.14
CA PRO A 56 -7.29 0.79 17.17
C PRO A 56 -7.23 -0.55 17.91
N GLU A 57 -7.39 -0.53 19.24
CA GLU A 57 -7.42 -1.76 20.06
C GLU A 57 -8.60 -2.68 19.69
N SER A 58 -9.76 -2.09 19.41
CA SER A 58 -10.95 -2.80 18.92
C SER A 58 -11.02 -2.76 17.40
N PHE A 59 -10.29 -3.67 16.74
CA PHE A 59 -10.29 -3.82 15.28
C PHE A 59 -11.12 -5.05 14.86
N PHE A 60 -12.23 -4.84 14.15
CA PHE A 60 -13.10 -5.90 13.63
C PHE A 60 -12.94 -6.10 12.12
N ALA A 61 -13.02 -5.01 11.36
CA ALA A 61 -12.87 -5.00 9.92
C ALA A 61 -12.24 -3.68 9.44
N VAL A 62 -11.73 -3.65 8.21
CA VAL A 62 -11.21 -2.41 7.59
C VAL A 62 -12.36 -1.45 7.30
N GLY A 63 -13.44 -1.95 6.68
CA GLY A 63 -14.56 -1.10 6.22
C GLY A 63 -15.28 -0.28 7.28
N GLN A 64 -15.19 -0.65 8.57
CA GLN A 64 -15.80 0.14 9.65
C GLN A 64 -15.17 1.53 9.82
N TRP A 65 -13.95 1.73 9.29
CA TRP A 65 -13.19 2.97 9.41
C TRP A 65 -13.43 3.94 8.25
N TYR A 66 -14.29 3.55 7.30
CA TYR A 66 -14.63 4.33 6.12
C TYR A 66 -16.11 4.70 6.15
N GLY A 67 -16.41 6.00 5.94
CA GLY A 67 -17.80 6.45 5.79
C GLY A 67 -18.48 5.91 4.52
N ASP A 68 -17.68 5.67 3.47
CA ASP A 68 -18.06 4.97 2.25
C ASP A 68 -17.04 3.87 1.99
N PHE A 69 -17.51 2.62 2.02
CA PHE A 69 -16.71 1.42 1.72
C PHE A 69 -17.33 0.64 0.56
N SER A 70 -17.85 1.37 -0.43
CA SER A 70 -18.37 0.80 -1.66
C SER A 70 -17.28 0.02 -2.41
N GLN A 71 -17.70 -1.06 -3.06
CA GLN A 71 -16.79 -1.94 -3.78
C GLN A 71 -16.17 -1.22 -4.99
N VAL A 72 -14.85 -1.21 -5.06
CA VAL A 72 -14.11 -0.81 -6.27
C VAL A 72 -14.21 -1.94 -7.29
N THR A 73 -14.73 -1.65 -8.49
CA THR A 73 -14.88 -2.66 -9.53
C THR A 73 -13.61 -2.80 -10.37
N ASP A 74 -13.46 -3.91 -11.08
CA ASP A 74 -12.35 -4.07 -12.03
C ASP A 74 -12.35 -3.00 -13.12
N ALA A 75 -13.52 -2.43 -13.47
CA ALA A 75 -13.61 -1.35 -14.44
C ALA A 75 -12.97 -0.07 -13.89
N ASP A 76 -13.22 0.25 -12.62
CA ASP A 76 -12.61 1.39 -11.93
C ASP A 76 -11.10 1.22 -11.85
N VAL A 77 -10.62 0.03 -11.45
CA VAL A 77 -9.18 -0.29 -11.41
C VAL A 77 -8.53 -0.11 -12.78
N ARG A 78 -9.13 -0.65 -13.84
CA ARG A 78 -8.60 -0.51 -15.21
C ARG A 78 -8.55 0.95 -15.66
N ALA A 79 -9.56 1.73 -15.33
CA ALA A 79 -9.61 3.15 -15.68
C ALA A 79 -8.49 3.93 -14.97
N ILE A 80 -8.31 3.73 -13.67
CA ILE A 80 -7.25 4.38 -12.88
C ILE A 80 -5.87 3.98 -13.40
N LEU A 81 -5.62 2.69 -13.66
CA LEU A 81 -4.34 2.24 -14.20
C LEU A 81 -4.03 2.82 -15.59
N ALA A 82 -5.05 3.02 -16.43
CA ALA A 82 -4.88 3.65 -17.73
C ALA A 82 -4.54 5.15 -17.57
N GLU A 83 -5.19 5.84 -16.64
CA GLU A 83 -4.93 7.26 -16.37
C GLU A 83 -3.53 7.48 -15.78
N SER A 84 -3.14 6.70 -14.76
CA SER A 84 -1.82 6.82 -14.12
C SER A 84 -0.67 6.60 -15.10
N ARG A 85 -0.85 5.77 -16.13
CA ARG A 85 0.14 5.60 -17.19
C ARG A 85 0.31 6.85 -18.06
N ARG A 86 -0.73 7.65 -18.27
CA ARG A 86 -0.62 8.91 -19.02
C ARG A 86 0.13 9.94 -18.21
N VAL A 87 -0.22 10.08 -16.92
CA VAL A 87 0.47 10.98 -16.00
C VAL A 87 1.96 10.66 -15.91
N ALA A 88 2.34 9.38 -15.88
CA ALA A 88 3.74 8.97 -15.88
C ALA A 88 4.50 9.28 -17.19
N ILE A 89 3.80 9.44 -18.31
CA ILE A 89 4.39 9.77 -19.62
C ILE A 89 4.48 11.30 -19.81
N GLU A 90 3.64 12.08 -19.12
CA GLU A 90 3.60 13.54 -19.22
C GLU A 90 4.49 14.27 -18.19
N GLN A 91 5.10 13.56 -17.25
CA GLN A 91 6.16 14.11 -16.40
C GLN A 91 7.45 14.20 -17.25
N PRO A 92 7.98 15.39 -17.60
CA PRO A 92 9.25 15.48 -18.30
C PRO A 92 10.34 14.88 -17.41
N GLU A 93 11.22 14.05 -18.00
CA GLU A 93 12.38 13.52 -17.30
C GLU A 93 13.12 14.67 -16.62
N ASP A 94 13.26 14.58 -15.30
CA ASP A 94 13.98 15.56 -14.48
C ASP A 94 15.36 15.75 -15.09
N GLU A 95 15.61 16.93 -15.67
CA GLU A 95 16.89 17.31 -16.28
C GLU A 95 17.99 17.10 -15.25
N THR A 96 18.77 16.03 -15.43
CA THR A 96 19.99 15.85 -14.66
C THR A 96 20.97 16.93 -15.13
N PRO A 97 21.41 17.90 -14.31
CA PRO A 97 22.45 18.80 -14.74
C PRO A 97 23.76 18.01 -14.77
N ALA A 98 24.30 17.84 -15.97
CA ALA A 98 25.66 17.40 -16.16
C ALA A 98 26.61 18.40 -15.48
N THR A 99 27.38 17.95 -14.49
CA THR A 99 28.82 18.23 -14.33
C THR A 99 29.41 17.20 -13.36
#